data_AF-V5WJU0-F1
#
_entry.id   AF-V5WJU0-F1
#
_cell.length_a   1.000
_cell.length_b   1.000
_cell.length_c   1.000
_cell.angle_alpha   90.00
_cell.angle_beta   90.00
_cell.angle_gamma   90.00
#
_symmetry.space_group_name_H-M   'P 1'
#
loop_
_entity.id
_entity.type
_entity.pdbx_description
1 polymer ?
#
loop_
_entity_poly.entity_id
_entity_poly.type
_entity_poly.pdbx_seq_one_letter_code
_entity_poly.pdbx_strand_id
1 'polypeptide(L)' 'MKRIIQFFKDSIAELKKVVWPTRDEVASNTRVVLVSIALFAIALGVVDFVLANLVDLIF' A
#
# COMPACT_ATOMS: atom_id res chain seq x y z
N MET A 1 3.72 2.98 -37.83
CA MET A 1 4.64 3.46 -36.76
C MET A 1 4.35 4.90 -36.27
N LYS A 2 4.15 5.91 -37.15
CA LYS A 2 3.86 7.29 -36.72
C LYS A 2 2.62 7.46 -35.83
N ARG A 3 1.54 6.69 -36.08
CA ARG A 3 0.30 6.70 -35.27
C ARG A 3 0.49 6.25 -33.81
N ILE A 4 1.33 5.25 -33.58
CA ILE A 4 1.58 4.70 -32.23
C ILE A 4 2.37 5.72 -31.41
N ILE A 5 3.41 6.33 -32.00
CA ILE A 5 4.21 7.39 -31.35
C ILE A 5 3.34 8.59 -30.99
N GLN A 6 2.42 8.98 -31.88
CA GLN A 6 1.45 10.05 -31.62
C GLN A 6 0.52 9.69 -30.45
N PHE A 7 0.00 8.46 -30.42
CA PHE A 7 -0.85 7.95 -29.32
C PHE A 7 -0.14 8.02 -27.97
N PHE A 8 1.10 7.54 -27.87
CA PHE A 8 1.87 7.64 -26.61
C PHE A 8 2.14 9.10 -26.21
N LYS A 9 2.39 9.97 -27.18
CA LYS A 9 2.62 11.40 -26.94
C LYS A 9 1.36 12.08 -26.39
N ASP A 10 0.20 11.75 -26.95
CA ASP A 10 -1.09 12.28 -26.52
C ASP A 10 -1.49 11.72 -25.14
N SER A 11 -1.26 10.42 -24.87
CA SER A 11 -1.48 9.82 -23.54
C SER A 11 -0.56 10.42 -22.46
N ILE A 12 0.71 10.68 -22.76
CA ILE A 12 1.62 11.37 -21.83
C ILE A 12 1.15 12.81 -21.57
N ALA A 13 0.62 13.49 -22.59
CA ALA A 13 0.08 14.84 -22.43
C ALA A 13 -1.17 14.87 -21.54
N GLU A 14 -2.02 13.84 -21.60
CA GLU A 14 -3.18 13.69 -20.69
C GLU A 14 -2.76 13.32 -19.26
N LEU A 15 -1.79 12.43 -19.10
CA LEU A 15 -1.24 12.06 -17.77
C LEU A 15 -0.60 13.25 -17.03
N LYS A 16 -0.16 14.28 -17.76
CA LYS A 16 0.31 15.55 -17.18
C LYS A 16 -0.81 16.46 -16.69
N LYS A 17 -2.05 16.26 -17.15
CA LYS A 17 -3.24 16.98 -16.65
C LYS A 17 -3.78 16.35 -15.36
N VAL A 18 -3.34 15.13 -15.04
CA VAL A 18 -3.68 14.48 -13.77
C VAL A 18 -3.01 15.25 -12.63
N VAL A 19 -3.80 15.64 -11.65
CA VAL A 19 -3.31 16.25 -10.42
C VAL A 19 -2.66 15.15 -9.60
N TRP A 20 -1.33 15.04 -9.71
CA TRP A 20 -0.57 14.13 -8.89
C TRP A 20 -0.48 14.67 -7.46
N PRO A 21 -0.66 13.80 -6.45
CA PRO A 21 -0.51 14.20 -5.06
C PRO A 21 0.89 14.77 -4.82
N THR A 22 0.98 15.72 -3.90
CA THR A 22 2.27 16.31 -3.52
C THR A 22 3.12 15.26 -2.81
N ARG A 23 4.45 15.41 -2.87
CA ARG A 23 5.39 14.47 -2.23
C ARG A 23 5.12 14.31 -0.73
N ASP A 24 4.64 15.37 -0.08
CA ASP A 24 4.32 15.38 1.34
C ASP A 24 3.05 14.59 1.66
N GLU A 25 2.02 14.68 0.81
CA GLU A 25 0.80 13.87 0.96
C GLU A 25 1.10 12.38 0.79
N VAL A 26 1.93 12.03 -0.19
CA VAL A 26 2.36 10.64 -0.40
C VAL A 26 3.11 10.12 0.82
N ALA A 27 4.07 10.90 1.35
CA ALA A 27 4.84 10.51 2.52
C ALA A 27 3.98 10.39 3.79
N SER A 28 3.02 11.30 3.99
CA SER A 28 2.07 11.24 5.11
C SER A 28 1.19 10.00 5.02
N ASN A 29 0.60 9.73 3.85
CA ASN A 29 -0.25 8.57 3.64
C ASN A 29 0.52 7.26 3.82
N THR A 30 1.74 7.16 3.29
CA THR A 30 2.58 5.97 3.50
C THR A 30 2.91 5.76 4.97
N ARG A 31 3.18 6.83 5.74
CA ARG A 31 3.43 6.72 7.18
C ARG A 31 2.22 6.16 7.92
N VAL A 32 1.02 6.65 7.62
CA VAL A 32 -0.22 6.14 8.23
C VAL A 32 -0.40 4.66 7.91
N VAL A 33 -0.22 4.26 6.66
CA VAL A 33 -0.33 2.86 6.23
C VAL A 33 0.67 1.96 6.97
N LEU A 34 1.93 2.39 7.10
CA LEU A 34 2.96 1.63 7.83
C LEU A 34 2.60 1.43 9.30
N VAL A 35 2.11 2.47 9.97
CA VAL A 35 1.66 2.38 11.38
C VAL A 35 0.48 1.42 11.51
N SER A 36 -0.51 1.51 10.62
CA SER A 36 -1.67 0.62 10.62
C SER A 36 -1.26 -0.84 10.42
N ILE A 37 -0.39 -1.13 9.45
CA ILE A 37 0.10 -2.49 9.21
C ILE A 37 0.87 -3.02 10.42
N ALA A 38 1.74 -2.20 11.03
CA ALA A 38 2.48 -2.60 12.23
C ALA A 38 1.53 -2.95 13.39
N LEU A 39 0.48 -2.15 13.60
CA LEU A 39 -0.52 -2.41 14.64
C LEU A 39 -1.25 -3.75 14.40
N PHE A 40 -1.72 -4.00 13.18
CA PHE A 40 -2.40 -5.25 12.83
C PHE A 40 -1.46 -6.46 12.92
N ALA A 41 -0.21 -6.31 12.49
CA ALA A 41 0.79 -7.38 12.60
C ALA A 41 1.03 -7.80 14.06
N ILE A 42 1.14 -6.82 14.97
CA ILE A 42 1.28 -7.09 16.41
C ILE A 42 0.00 -7.74 16.95
N ALA A 43 -1.17 -7.19 16.62
CA ALA A 43 -2.44 -7.71 17.12
C ALA A 43 -2.68 -9.17 16.67
N LEU A 44 -2.50 -9.47 15.39
CA LEU A 44 -2.60 -10.82 14.86
C LEU A 44 -1.52 -11.74 15.45
N GLY A 45 -0.27 -11.27 15.54
CA GLY A 45 0.81 -12.07 16.14
C GLY A 45 0.56 -12.44 17.60
N VAL A 46 -0.06 -11.54 18.38
CA VAL A 46 -0.48 -11.85 19.77
C VAL A 46 -1.59 -12.90 19.76
N VAL A 47 -2.59 -12.75 18.89
CA VAL A 47 -3.69 -13.72 18.78
C VAL A 47 -3.17 -15.10 18.38
N ASP A 48 -2.31 -15.17 17.37
CA ASP A 48 -1.70 -16.41 16.90
C ASP A 48 -0.86 -17.06 18.00
N PHE A 49 -0.09 -16.27 18.76
CA PHE A 49 0.69 -16.78 19.89
C PHE A 49 -0.21 -17.36 20.99
N VAL A 50 -1.27 -16.63 21.37
CA VAL A 50 -2.22 -17.10 22.39
C VAL A 50 -2.91 -18.38 21.94
N LEU A 51 -3.38 -18.43 20.70
CA LEU A 51 -4.04 -19.60 20.14
C LEU A 51 -3.09 -20.80 20.06
N ALA A 52 -1.84 -20.61 19.62
CA ALA A 52 -0.84 -21.67 19.55
C ALA A 52 -0.58 -22.27 20.93
N ASN A 53 -0.35 -21.44 21.96
CA ASN A 53 -0.16 -21.92 23.33
C ASN A 53 -1.41 -22.62 23.90
N LEU A 54 -2.61 -22.16 23.53
CA LEU A 54 -3.85 -22.80 23.96
C LEU A 54 -4.03 -24.19 23.34
N VAL A 55 -3.70 -24.32 22.06
CA VAL A 55 -3.73 -25.59 21.34
C VAL A 55 -2.70 -26.56 21.94
N ASP A 56 -1.47 -26.11 22.19
CA ASP A 56 -0.42 -26.92 22.83
C ASP A 56 -0.76 -27.33 24.27
N LEU A 57 -1.63 -26.60 24.97
CA LEU A 57 -2.09 -26.96 26.31
C LEU A 57 -3.21 -28.01 26.29
N ILE A 58 -4.03 -28.01 25.22
CA ILE A 58 -5.20 -28.88 25.09
C ILE A 58 -4.84 -30.25 24.48
N PHE A 59 -3.86 -30.29 23.58
CA PHE A 59 -3.39 -31.51 22.90
C PHE A 59 -2.11 -32.07 23.54
#